data_AF-A0A5M8FIV2-F1
#
_entry.id   AF-A0A5M8FIV2-F1
#
_cell.length_a   1.000
_cell.length_b   1.000
_cell.length_c   1.000
_cell.angle_alpha   90.00
_cell.angle_beta   90.00
_cell.angle_gamma   90.00
#
_symmetry.space_group_name_H-M   'P 1'
#
loop_
_entity.id
_entity.type
_entity.pdbx_description
1 polymer ?
#
loop_
_entity_poly.entity_id
_entity_poly.type
_entity_poly.pdbx_seq_one_letter_code
_entity_poly.pdbx_strand_id
1 'polypeptide(L)'
;MKPFSPKAFSVKPVRAKSIDREGLEQAALIKEITLRYPAAAKLIYHVPNGGHRHKLVAIKLKEQGVRAGVPDLVLPMARGGYFGLYIEFKATAPHDAAVSPAQDAYLQALTDQGYLAIVCRGHFDAIEAIRAYLLQPQTRAQHEP
;
A
#
# COMPACT_ATOMS: atom_id res chain seq x y z
N MET A 1 -49.65 0.02 38.23
CA MET A 1 -48.74 0.97 37.53
C MET A 1 -47.31 0.46 37.67
N LYS A 2 -46.55 0.33 36.58
CA LYS A 2 -45.12 -0.03 36.67
C LYS A 2 -44.33 1.24 37.05
N PRO A 3 -43.40 1.18 38.02
CA PRO A 3 -42.59 2.33 38.38
C PRO A 3 -41.65 2.70 37.23
N PHE A 4 -41.62 3.99 36.90
CA PHE A 4 -40.66 4.55 35.96
C PHE A 4 -39.29 4.60 36.63
N SER A 5 -38.29 3.95 36.04
CA SER A 5 -36.90 4.03 36.49
C SER A 5 -36.13 4.93 35.51
N PRO A 6 -35.61 6.09 35.94
CA PRO A 6 -34.85 6.95 35.06
C PRO A 6 -33.51 6.29 34.70
N LYS A 7 -33.14 6.31 33.41
CA LYS A 7 -31.79 5.96 32.98
C LYS A 7 -30.86 7.11 33.34
N ALA A 8 -29.80 6.83 34.10
CA ALA A 8 -28.74 7.79 34.38
C ALA A 8 -28.05 8.20 33.07
N PHE A 9 -27.86 9.51 32.87
CA PHE A 9 -27.05 10.02 31.77
C PHE A 9 -25.59 9.59 31.98
N SER A 10 -25.10 8.62 31.20
CA SER A 10 -23.68 8.31 31.13
C SER A 10 -23.02 9.19 30.07
N VAL A 11 -21.99 9.95 30.46
CA VAL A 11 -21.15 10.67 29.49
C VAL A 11 -20.41 9.62 28.64
N LYS A 12 -20.70 9.56 27.34
CA LYS A 12 -19.96 8.68 26.43
C LYS A 12 -18.51 9.19 26.36
N PRO A 13 -17.50 8.32 26.55
CA PRO A 13 -16.11 8.72 26.43
C PRO A 13 -15.84 9.23 25.01
N VAL A 14 -15.22 10.41 24.90
CA VAL A 14 -14.82 10.97 23.60
C VAL A 14 -13.63 10.16 23.10
N ARG A 15 -13.85 9.33 22.08
CA ARG A 15 -12.80 8.52 21.47
C ARG A 15 -11.82 9.43 20.72
N ALA A 16 -10.52 9.31 21.01
CA ALA A 16 -9.49 10.00 20.25
C ALA A 16 -9.59 9.64 18.76
N LYS A 17 -9.34 10.61 17.88
CA LYS A 17 -9.32 10.38 16.43
C LYS A 17 -8.21 9.38 16.10
N SER A 18 -8.51 8.39 15.27
CA SER A 18 -7.51 7.45 14.74
C SER A 18 -6.47 8.22 13.92
N ILE A 19 -5.18 7.95 14.17
CA ILE A 19 -4.08 8.48 13.37
C ILE A 19 -3.76 7.47 12.27
N ASP A 20 -3.74 7.91 11.02
CA ASP A 20 -3.32 7.10 9.88
C ASP A 20 -1.78 7.03 9.82
N ARG A 21 -1.19 6.10 10.56
CA ARG A 21 0.27 5.93 10.65
C ARG A 21 0.85 5.43 9.33
N GLU A 22 0.18 4.48 8.68
CA GLU A 22 0.59 3.90 7.40
C GLU A 22 0.65 4.97 6.31
N GLY A 23 -0.41 5.76 6.16
CA GLY A 23 -0.44 6.86 5.19
C GLY A 23 0.61 7.94 5.46
N LEU A 24 0.87 8.29 6.72
CA LEU A 24 1.92 9.26 7.08
C LEU A 24 3.32 8.76 6.73
N GLU A 25 3.62 7.49 6.99
CA GLU A 25 4.91 6.89 6.67
C GLU A 25 5.09 6.71 5.15
N GLN A 26 4.04 6.30 4.45
CA GLN A 26 4.06 6.22 2.98
C GLN A 26 4.28 7.61 2.36
N ALA A 27 3.65 8.67 2.89
CA ALA A 27 3.88 10.03 2.42
C ALA A 27 5.33 10.49 2.64
N ALA A 28 5.94 10.12 3.78
CA ALA A 28 7.35 10.40 4.05
C ALA A 28 8.26 9.67 3.05
N LEU A 29 7.97 8.40 2.74
CA LEU A 29 8.67 7.65 1.70
C LEU A 29 8.62 8.33 0.34
N ILE A 30 7.42 8.71 -0.12
CA ILE A 30 7.25 9.37 -1.43
C ILE A 30 8.01 10.70 -1.48
N LYS A 31 8.01 11.46 -0.38
CA LYS A 31 8.80 12.70 -0.27
C LYS A 31 10.30 12.41 -0.38
N GLU A 32 10.81 11.38 0.29
CA GLU A 32 12.21 11.01 0.19
C GLU A 32 12.59 10.56 -1.24
N ILE A 33 11.76 9.73 -1.88
CA ILE A 33 11.96 9.28 -3.26
C ILE A 33 12.02 10.48 -4.21
N THR A 34 11.12 11.45 -4.03
CA THR A 34 11.09 12.68 -4.84
C THR A 34 12.40 13.46 -4.75
N LEU A 35 13.02 13.51 -3.57
CA LEU A 35 14.25 14.26 -3.34
C LEU A 35 15.51 13.50 -3.78
N ARG A 36 15.56 12.19 -3.53
CA ARG A 36 16.79 11.39 -3.68
C ARG A 36 16.85 10.57 -4.97
N TYR A 37 15.70 10.25 -5.55
CA TYR A 37 15.58 9.33 -6.69
C TYR A 37 14.68 9.93 -7.80
N PRO A 38 15.06 11.08 -8.41
CA PRO A 38 14.18 11.83 -9.31
C PRO A 38 13.74 11.03 -10.55
N ALA A 39 14.51 10.04 -11.00
CA ALA A 39 14.08 9.15 -12.08
C ALA A 39 12.96 8.19 -11.64
N ALA A 40 13.06 7.62 -10.44
CA ALA A 40 12.01 6.75 -9.88
C ALA A 40 10.77 7.57 -9.50
N ALA A 41 10.95 8.78 -8.96
CA ALA A 41 9.86 9.68 -8.59
C ALA A 41 8.92 10.04 -9.76
N LYS A 42 9.41 10.03 -11.01
CA LYS A 42 8.59 10.26 -12.20
C LYS A 42 7.67 9.10 -12.55
N LEU A 43 7.97 7.90 -12.05
CA LEU A 43 7.33 6.66 -12.46
C LEU A 43 6.58 5.97 -11.33
N ILE A 44 7.03 6.12 -10.07
CA ILE A 44 6.36 5.52 -8.92
C ILE A 44 5.01 6.18 -8.67
N TYR A 45 3.99 5.37 -8.39
CA TYR A 45 2.66 5.87 -8.04
C TYR A 45 2.01 5.01 -6.96
N HIS A 46 1.09 5.64 -6.23
CA HIS A 46 0.23 4.97 -5.28
C HIS A 46 -1.04 4.46 -5.97
N VAL A 47 -1.48 3.26 -5.59
CA VAL A 47 -2.76 2.67 -5.97
C VAL A 47 -3.75 2.87 -4.83
N PRO A 48 -4.72 3.82 -4.94
CA PRO A 48 -5.65 4.15 -3.86
C PRO A 48 -6.82 3.15 -3.76
N ASN A 49 -6.50 1.86 -3.74
CA ASN A 49 -7.49 0.78 -3.66
C ASN A 49 -7.95 0.49 -2.23
N GLY A 50 -7.23 0.99 -1.22
CA GLY A 50 -7.59 0.94 0.21
C GLY A 50 -8.50 2.11 0.66
N GLY A 51 -8.96 2.06 1.92
CA GLY A 51 -9.67 3.18 2.55
C GLY A 51 -11.20 3.18 2.47
N HIS A 52 -11.81 3.82 3.47
CA HIS A 52 -13.26 3.92 3.61
C HIS A 52 -13.85 4.82 2.51
N ARG A 53 -14.88 4.30 1.83
CA ARG A 53 -15.64 5.03 0.82
C ARG A 53 -17.10 4.62 0.84
N HIS A 54 -17.96 5.47 0.29
CA HIS A 54 -19.39 5.16 0.19
C HIS A 54 -19.61 3.88 -0.62
N LYS A 55 -20.55 3.01 -0.18
CA LYS A 55 -20.77 1.68 -0.78
C LYS A 55 -21.00 1.72 -2.29
N LEU A 56 -21.80 2.66 -2.77
CA LEU A 56 -22.08 2.83 -4.21
C LEU A 56 -20.82 3.19 -5.01
N VAL A 57 -19.92 4.00 -4.43
CA VAL A 57 -18.63 4.34 -5.05
C VAL A 57 -17.75 3.11 -5.12
N ALA A 58 -17.70 2.30 -4.06
CA ALA A 58 -16.93 1.06 -4.06
C ALA A 58 -17.41 0.06 -5.13
N ILE A 59 -18.73 -0.06 -5.33
CA ILE A 59 -19.31 -0.93 -6.39
C ILE A 59 -18.87 -0.43 -7.77
N LYS A 60 -19.10 0.86 -8.06
CA LYS A 60 -18.72 1.46 -9.35
C LYS A 60 -17.22 1.33 -9.65
N LEU A 61 -16.36 1.52 -8.64
CA LEU A 61 -14.91 1.36 -8.80
C LEU A 61 -14.52 -0.10 -9.08
N LYS A 62 -15.19 -1.08 -8.48
CA LYS A 62 -14.97 -2.50 -8.79
C LYS A 62 -15.35 -2.84 -10.22
N GLU A 63 -16.45 -2.27 -10.72
CA GLU A 63 -16.87 -2.40 -12.13
C GLU A 63 -15.83 -1.76 -13.09
N GLN A 64 -15.15 -0.70 -12.64
CA GLN A 64 -14.06 -0.05 -13.38
C GLN A 64 -12.71 -0.77 -13.27
N GLY A 65 -12.64 -1.89 -12.54
CA GLY A 65 -11.44 -2.71 -12.47
C GLY A 65 -10.66 -2.62 -11.16
N VAL A 66 -11.12 -1.88 -10.14
CA VAL A 66 -10.49 -1.94 -8.81
C VAL A 66 -10.54 -3.37 -8.30
N ARG A 67 -9.38 -3.87 -7.85
CA ARG A 67 -9.22 -5.19 -7.25
C ARG A 67 -8.83 -5.04 -5.78
N ALA A 68 -9.38 -5.91 -4.94
CA ALA A 68 -8.94 -5.99 -3.55
C ALA A 68 -7.53 -6.61 -3.51
N GLY A 69 -6.69 -6.11 -2.61
CA GLY A 69 -5.35 -6.65 -2.38
C GLY A 69 -4.26 -6.18 -3.36
N VAL A 70 -4.56 -5.30 -4.31
CA VAL A 70 -3.50 -4.68 -5.13
C VAL A 70 -2.54 -3.92 -4.22
N PRO A 71 -1.22 -4.12 -4.35
CA PRO A 71 -0.22 -3.44 -3.53
C PRO A 71 -0.30 -1.91 -3.64
N ASP A 72 0.06 -1.23 -2.55
CA ASP A 72 -0.11 0.22 -2.41
C ASP A 72 0.77 1.03 -3.36
N LEU A 73 2.00 0.58 -3.64
CA LEU A 73 2.96 1.31 -4.45
C LEU A 73 3.44 0.47 -5.63
N VAL A 74 3.56 1.13 -6.79
CA VAL A 74 4.08 0.53 -8.02
C VAL A 74 5.21 1.38 -8.56
N LEU A 75 6.37 0.77 -8.77
CA LEU A 75 7.51 1.34 -9.49
C LEU A 75 7.71 0.56 -10.78
N PRO A 76 7.22 1.05 -11.93
CA PRO A 76 7.29 0.36 -13.23
C PRO A 76 8.66 0.55 -13.89
N MET A 77 9.73 0.27 -13.16
CA MET A 77 11.10 0.27 -13.66
C MET A 77 11.63 -1.16 -13.67
N ALA A 78 11.89 -1.72 -14.85
CA ALA A 78 12.37 -3.09 -14.97
C ALA A 78 13.85 -3.18 -14.51
N ARG A 79 14.12 -4.00 -13.48
CA ARG A 79 15.43 -4.14 -12.82
C ARG A 79 15.63 -5.56 -12.30
N GLY A 80 16.87 -6.06 -12.34
CA GLY A 80 17.26 -7.31 -11.66
C GLY A 80 16.55 -8.57 -12.16
N GLY A 81 16.08 -8.59 -13.41
CA GLY A 81 15.29 -9.69 -13.98
C GLY A 81 13.77 -9.49 -13.82
N TYR A 82 13.32 -8.51 -13.03
CA TYR A 82 11.90 -8.20 -12.83
C TYR A 82 11.41 -7.10 -13.77
N PHE A 83 10.12 -7.12 -14.09
CA PHE A 83 9.47 -6.12 -14.95
C PHE A 83 9.04 -4.83 -14.23
N GLY A 84 9.05 -4.86 -12.90
CA GLY A 84 8.68 -3.75 -12.04
C GLY A 84 8.66 -4.18 -10.58
N LEU A 85 8.59 -3.21 -9.68
CA LEU A 85 8.51 -3.42 -8.25
C LEU A 85 7.11 -3.01 -7.75
N TYR A 86 6.47 -3.91 -7.01
CA TYR A 86 5.23 -3.69 -6.28
C TYR A 86 5.51 -3.80 -4.78
N ILE A 87 5.05 -2.82 -4.00
CA ILE A 87 5.20 -2.80 -2.55
C ILE A 87 3.81 -2.71 -1.92
N GLU A 88 3.46 -3.72 -1.15
CA GLU A 88 2.39 -3.66 -0.16
C GLU A 88 2.97 -2.99 1.09
N PHE A 89 2.47 -1.81 1.45
CA PHE A 89 3.07 -0.98 2.48
C PHE A 89 2.30 -1.12 3.79
N LYS A 90 3.00 -1.46 4.87
CA LYS A 90 2.44 -1.47 6.22
C LYS A 90 3.11 -0.42 7.09
N ALA A 91 2.40 0.12 8.08
CA ALA A 91 3.02 0.98 9.07
C ALA A 91 4.16 0.26 9.82
N THR A 92 5.05 1.02 10.45
CA THR A 92 6.06 0.47 11.36
C THR A 92 5.40 -0.12 12.61
N ALA A 93 5.95 -1.21 13.14
CA ALA A 93 5.55 -1.76 14.44
C ALA A 93 5.67 -0.69 15.56
N PRO A 94 4.75 -0.65 16.54
CA PRO A 94 3.69 -1.61 16.83
C PRO A 94 2.34 -1.27 16.16
N HIS A 95 2.33 -0.39 15.16
CA HIS A 95 1.12 0.08 14.49
C HIS A 95 0.85 -0.64 13.17
N ASP A 96 1.63 -1.68 12.88
CA ASP A 96 1.55 -2.42 11.65
C ASP A 96 0.29 -3.30 11.59
N ALA A 97 -0.17 -3.56 10.37
CA ALA A 97 -1.26 -4.48 10.13
C ALA A 97 -0.74 -5.79 9.51
N ALA A 98 -1.46 -6.88 9.77
CA ALA A 98 -1.22 -8.13 9.04
C ALA A 98 -1.52 -7.93 7.55
N VAL A 99 -0.80 -8.69 6.71
CA VAL A 99 -1.12 -8.80 5.29
C VAL A 99 -2.41 -9.61 5.17
N SER A 100 -3.41 -9.09 4.48
CA SER A 100 -4.67 -9.81 4.30
C SER A 100 -4.50 -10.95 3.29
N PRO A 101 -5.34 -12.01 3.34
CA PRO A 101 -5.28 -13.10 2.36
C PRO A 101 -5.41 -12.64 0.90
N ALA A 102 -6.18 -11.58 0.64
CA ALA A 102 -6.31 -11.02 -0.70
C ALA A 102 -5.04 -10.30 -1.18
N GLN A 103 -4.31 -9.65 -0.27
CA GLN A 103 -3.02 -9.02 -0.56
C GLN A 103 -1.96 -10.08 -0.86
N ASP A 104 -1.88 -11.10 -0.02
CA ASP A 104 -0.97 -12.25 -0.20
C ASP A 104 -1.18 -12.93 -1.56
N ALA A 105 -2.43 -13.27 -1.89
CA ALA A 105 -2.77 -13.87 -3.18
C ALA A 105 -2.40 -12.96 -4.38
N TYR A 106 -2.53 -11.64 -4.25
CA TYR A 106 -2.17 -10.71 -5.31
C TYR A 106 -0.65 -10.59 -5.49
N LEU A 107 0.11 -10.58 -4.39
CA LEU A 107 1.57 -10.58 -4.42
C LEU A 107 2.10 -11.85 -5.10
N GLN A 108 1.51 -13.01 -4.81
CA GLN A 108 1.87 -14.26 -5.50
C GLN A 108 1.57 -14.16 -7.00
N ALA A 109 0.37 -13.69 -7.38
CA ALA A 109 0.01 -13.54 -8.78
C ALA A 109 0.94 -12.58 -9.54
N LEU A 110 1.39 -11.49 -8.92
CA LEU A 110 2.38 -10.57 -9.50
C LEU A 110 3.74 -11.25 -9.67
N THR A 111 4.17 -12.01 -8.67
CA THR A 111 5.41 -12.78 -8.71
C THR A 111 5.41 -13.78 -9.86
N ASP A 112 4.30 -14.50 -10.05
CA ASP A 112 4.11 -15.46 -11.15
C ASP A 112 4.17 -14.80 -12.55
N GLN A 113 3.92 -13.49 -12.63
CA GLN A 113 4.04 -12.70 -13.86
C GLN A 113 5.42 -12.03 -14.04
N GLY A 114 6.39 -12.30 -13.15
CA GLY A 114 7.76 -11.78 -13.25
C GLY A 114 7.95 -10.37 -12.66
N TYR A 115 7.04 -9.90 -11.81
CA TYR A 115 7.24 -8.69 -11.02
C TYR A 115 7.88 -9.02 -9.68
N LEU A 116 8.70 -8.11 -9.14
CA LEU A 116 9.10 -8.18 -7.74
C LEU A 116 7.95 -7.61 -6.91
N ALA A 117 7.29 -8.45 -6.12
CA ALA A 117 6.17 -8.04 -5.28
C ALA A 117 6.48 -8.38 -3.82
N ILE A 118 6.59 -7.36 -2.97
CA ILE A 118 7.05 -7.51 -1.58
C ILE A 118 6.17 -6.73 -0.61
N VAL A 119 6.27 -7.09 0.67
CA VAL A 119 5.67 -6.35 1.78
C VAL A 119 6.79 -5.56 2.45
N CYS A 120 6.59 -4.26 2.65
CA CYS A 120 7.51 -3.44 3.43
C CYS A 120 6.80 -2.87 4.67
N ARG A 121 7.46 -2.92 5.82
CA ARG A 121 6.94 -2.40 7.09
C ARG A 121 7.65 -1.11 7.46
N GLY A 122 6.99 -0.02 7.10
CA GLY A 122 7.40 1.33 7.39
C GLY A 122 8.34 1.95 6.37
N HIS A 123 8.62 3.23 6.59
CA HIS A 123 9.39 4.04 5.67
C HIS A 123 10.79 3.46 5.40
N PHE A 124 11.54 3.11 6.45
CA PHE A 124 12.92 2.65 6.32
C PHE A 124 13.06 1.34 5.55
N ASP A 125 12.17 0.38 5.81
CA ASP A 125 12.17 -0.89 5.10
C ASP A 125 11.89 -0.68 3.60
N ALA A 126 10.88 0.14 3.29
CA ALA A 126 10.51 0.44 1.91
C ALA A 126 11.59 1.20 1.13
N ILE A 127 12.26 2.20 1.73
CA ILE A 127 13.29 2.96 1.01
C ILE A 127 14.54 2.11 0.74
N GLU A 128 14.92 1.23 1.67
CA GLU A 128 16.04 0.31 1.47
C GLU A 128 15.71 -0.74 0.39
N ALA A 129 14.48 -1.27 0.38
CA ALA A 129 14.04 -2.16 -0.69
C ALA A 129 14.07 -1.48 -2.08
N ILE A 130 13.58 -0.24 -2.17
CA ILE A 130 13.61 0.55 -3.42
C ILE A 130 15.04 0.85 -3.84
N ARG A 131 15.91 1.24 -2.90
CA ARG A 131 17.34 1.47 -3.16
C ARG A 131 17.99 0.21 -3.72
N ALA A 132 17.82 -0.93 -3.04
CA ALA A 132 18.40 -2.21 -3.45
C ALA A 132 17.90 -2.64 -4.84
N TYR A 133 16.61 -2.44 -5.11
CA TYR A 133 16.01 -2.72 -6.41
C TYR A 133 16.58 -1.83 -7.53
N LEU A 134 16.71 -0.52 -7.28
CA LEU A 134 17.23 0.44 -8.25
C LEU A 134 18.72 0.24 -8.58
N LEU A 135 19.49 -0.37 -7.67
CA LEU A 135 20.89 -0.72 -7.89
C LEU A 135 21.08 -1.93 -8.82
N GLN A 136 20.03 -2.73 -9.05
CA GLN A 136 20.13 -3.87 -9.95
C GLN A 136 20.29 -3.42 -11.42
N PRO A 137 20.89 -4.25 -12.29
CA PRO A 137 20.95 -3.98 -13.72
C PRO A 137 19.55 -3.80 -14.34
N GLN A 138 19.45 -3.01 -15.41
CA GLN A 138 18.19 -2.87 -16.15
C GLN A 138 17.77 -4.20 -16.79
N THR A 139 16.56 -4.66 -16.49
CA THR A 139 15.94 -5.78 -17.23
C THR A 139 15.53 -5.29 -18.61
N ARG A 140 15.93 -6.00 -19.65
CA ARG A 140 15.58 -5.70 -21.05
C ARG A 140 14.89 -6.91 -21.66
N ALA A 141 13.83 -6.68 -22.40
CA ALA A 141 13.24 -7.72 -23.23
C ALA A 141 14.26 -8.13 -24.29
N GLN A 142 14.59 -9.41 -24.34
CA GLN A 142 15.35 -9.98 -25.45
C GLN A 142 14.44 -9.92 -26.66
N HIS A 143 14.71 -8.99 -27.58
CA HIS A 143 14.10 -9.03 -28.89
C HIS A 143 14.98 -9.95 -29.72
N GLU A 144 14.49 -11.15 -30.01
CA GLU A 144 15.07 -11.95 -31.08
C GLU A 144 14.59 -11.34 -32.40
N PRO A 145 15.52 -11.03 -33.34
CA PRO A 145 15.18 -10.40 -34.61
C PRO A 145 14.26 -11.26 -35.50
#